data_AF-A0A5T0K1L9-F1
#
_entry.id   AF-A0A5T0K1L9-F1
#
_cell.length_a   1.000
_cell.length_b   1.000
_cell.length_c   1.000
_cell.angle_alpha   90.00
_cell.angle_beta   90.00
_cell.angle_gamma   90.00
#
_symmetry.space_group_name_H-M   'P 1'
#
loop_
_entity.id
_entity.type
_entity.pdbx_description
1 polymer ?
#
loop_
_entity_poly.entity_id
_entity_poly.type
_entity_poly.pdbx_seq_one_letter_code
_entity_poly.pdbx_strand_id
1 'polypeptide(L)'
;TIDLLEISETILDPKFDFFEGDLRFLMNDQGIIAIHKNKNAILKTLFDINKDQSAQLIVEAVKNHKDEILDNYIASTGDLSYASISSFSTLGNSSHWSVIVTAPKKSVLAPLYKLQYIIISVAIIALIAILAVVYFFIRKIIGSRIPLILKSLENFFRFLNHEKIEVQTIEIKANDELGKMGKIINENILATKRGLEQDNQAVKESVQTVSVVEGGNLTARITANPRNPQLIELKNVLNRLLDALQA
;
A
#
# COMPACT_ATOMS: atom_id res chain seq x y z
N THR A 1 5.32 -14.44 -67.68
CA THR A 1 3.98 -14.33 -67.05
C THR A 1 4.17 -14.47 -65.56
N ILE A 2 3.42 -13.73 -64.74
CA ILE A 2 3.46 -13.92 -63.28
C ILE A 2 2.82 -15.27 -62.98
N ASP A 3 3.54 -16.15 -62.27
CA ASP A 3 2.95 -17.38 -61.75
C ASP A 3 2.27 -17.09 -60.40
N LEU A 4 0.95 -16.86 -60.45
CA LEU A 4 0.16 -16.57 -59.26
C LEU A 4 0.02 -17.80 -58.34
N LEU A 5 0.24 -19.02 -58.84
CA LEU A 5 0.20 -20.23 -58.01
C LEU A 5 1.43 -20.27 -57.09
N GLU A 6 2.63 -20.09 -57.65
CA GLU A 6 3.88 -20.06 -56.88
C GLU A 6 3.88 -18.91 -55.84
N ILE A 7 3.39 -17.74 -56.23
CA ILE A 7 3.24 -16.61 -55.31
C ILE A 7 2.20 -16.91 -54.23
N SER A 8 1.10 -17.57 -54.58
CA SER A 8 0.07 -17.96 -53.61
C SER A 8 0.60 -18.95 -52.58
N GLU A 9 1.39 -19.94 -52.99
CA GLU A 9 2.04 -20.87 -52.08
C GLU A 9 2.98 -20.16 -51.12
N THR A 10 3.75 -19.18 -51.61
CA THR A 10 4.67 -18.40 -50.80
C THR A 10 3.95 -17.46 -49.82
N ILE A 11 2.96 -16.69 -50.29
CA ILE A 11 2.21 -15.73 -49.47
C ILE A 11 1.39 -16.45 -48.41
N LEU A 12 0.79 -17.60 -48.73
CA LEU A 12 -0.09 -18.33 -47.81
C LEU A 12 0.65 -19.41 -47.01
N ASP A 13 1.99 -19.48 -47.10
CA ASP A 13 2.81 -20.43 -46.35
C ASP A 13 2.64 -20.20 -44.83
N PRO A 14 2.21 -21.21 -44.05
CA PRO A 14 2.00 -21.09 -42.60
C PRO A 14 3.24 -20.65 -41.82
N LYS A 15 4.46 -20.81 -42.36
CA LYS A 15 5.68 -20.34 -41.69
C LYS A 15 5.71 -18.82 -41.47
N PHE A 16 4.88 -18.08 -42.20
CA PHE A 16 4.73 -16.64 -42.07
C PHE A 16 3.53 -16.23 -41.19
N ASP A 17 2.77 -17.19 -40.63
CA ASP A 17 1.67 -16.93 -39.68
C ASP A 17 2.27 -16.53 -38.32
N PHE A 18 2.77 -15.29 -38.22
CA PHE A 18 3.48 -14.78 -37.04
C PHE A 18 2.54 -14.46 -35.87
N PHE A 19 1.30 -14.08 -36.19
CA PHE A 19 0.30 -13.71 -35.21
C PHE A 19 -0.98 -14.49 -35.45
N GLU A 20 -1.64 -14.88 -34.37
CA GLU A 20 -2.91 -15.60 -34.46
C GLU A 20 -3.98 -14.70 -35.09
N GLY A 21 -4.59 -15.18 -36.16
CA GLY A 21 -5.59 -14.44 -36.93
C GLY A 21 -5.00 -13.43 -37.91
N ASP A 22 -3.70 -13.50 -38.22
CA ASP A 22 -3.13 -12.72 -39.30
C ASP A 22 -3.76 -13.08 -40.66
N LEU A 23 -3.79 -12.10 -41.56
CA LEU A 23 -4.25 -12.28 -42.94
C LEU A 23 -3.19 -11.75 -43.86
N ARG A 24 -2.96 -12.48 -44.95
CA ARG A 24 -2.08 -12.09 -46.05
C ARG A 24 -2.81 -12.28 -47.35
N PHE A 25 -2.83 -11.24 -48.18
CA PHE A 25 -3.49 -11.29 -49.47
C PHE A 25 -2.82 -10.38 -50.50
N LEU A 26 -3.00 -10.74 -51.77
CA LEU A 26 -2.51 -9.98 -52.92
C LEU A 26 -3.69 -9.33 -53.63
N MET A 27 -3.56 -8.06 -53.98
CA MET A 27 -4.57 -7.28 -54.67
C MET A 27 -3.95 -6.52 -55.86
N ASN A 28 -4.69 -6.35 -56.94
CA ASN A 28 -4.27 -5.45 -58.02
C ASN A 28 -4.67 -3.98 -57.71
N ASP A 29 -4.19 -3.04 -58.51
CA ASP A 29 -4.53 -1.60 -58.41
C ASP A 29 -6.01 -1.26 -58.57
N GLN A 30 -6.81 -2.16 -59.16
CA GLN A 30 -8.27 -2.05 -59.24
C GLN A 30 -8.97 -2.47 -57.93
N GLY A 31 -8.24 -2.99 -56.94
CA GLY A 31 -8.80 -3.43 -55.67
C GLY A 31 -9.40 -4.85 -55.72
N ILE A 32 -9.06 -5.64 -56.73
CA ILE A 32 -9.50 -7.04 -56.88
C ILE A 32 -8.47 -7.98 -56.24
N ILE A 33 -8.96 -8.84 -55.35
CA ILE A 33 -8.14 -9.79 -54.62
C ILE A 33 -7.76 -10.97 -55.52
N ALA A 34 -6.47 -11.21 -55.71
CA ALA A 34 -5.96 -12.33 -56.50
C ALA A 34 -5.55 -13.53 -55.63
N ILE A 35 -5.06 -13.30 -54.41
CA ILE A 35 -4.59 -14.35 -53.50
C ILE A 35 -5.15 -14.05 -52.12
N HIS A 36 -5.80 -15.03 -51.48
CA HIS A 36 -6.31 -14.91 -50.12
C HIS A 36 -6.57 -16.29 -49.50
N LYS A 37 -6.34 -16.46 -48.19
CA LYS A 37 -6.56 -17.72 -47.45
C LYS A 37 -8.01 -18.22 -47.57
N ASN A 38 -8.97 -17.31 -47.45
CA ASN A 38 -10.37 -17.55 -47.80
C ASN A 38 -10.57 -17.53 -49.33
N LYS A 39 -10.79 -18.70 -49.93
CA LYS A 39 -11.02 -18.86 -51.38
C LYS A 39 -12.23 -18.07 -51.89
N ASN A 40 -13.24 -17.83 -51.06
CA ASN A 40 -14.44 -17.06 -51.44
C ASN A 40 -14.17 -15.55 -51.59
N ALA A 41 -12.98 -15.07 -51.23
CA ALA A 41 -12.54 -13.69 -51.41
C ALA A 41 -11.83 -13.46 -52.75
N ILE A 42 -11.35 -14.52 -53.40
CA ILE A 42 -10.59 -14.41 -54.66
C ILE A 42 -11.53 -13.91 -55.77
N LEU A 43 -11.03 -13.01 -56.62
CA LEU A 43 -11.77 -12.26 -57.65
C LEU A 43 -12.87 -11.32 -57.12
N LYS A 44 -12.94 -11.08 -55.81
CA LYS A 44 -13.81 -10.06 -55.23
C LYS A 44 -13.03 -8.79 -54.92
N THR A 45 -13.76 -7.69 -54.75
CA THR A 45 -13.18 -6.46 -54.20
C THR A 45 -13.04 -6.57 -52.69
N LEU A 46 -12.15 -5.77 -52.09
CA LEU A 46 -12.01 -5.75 -50.63
C LEU A 46 -13.34 -5.42 -49.92
N PHE A 47 -14.18 -4.56 -50.51
CA PHE A 47 -15.48 -4.18 -49.92
C PHE A 47 -16.51 -5.30 -49.92
N ASP A 48 -16.39 -6.28 -50.82
CA ASP A 48 -17.30 -7.42 -50.85
C ASP A 48 -17.11 -8.35 -49.65
N ILE A 49 -15.91 -8.33 -49.06
CA ILE A 49 -15.53 -9.19 -47.92
C ILE A 49 -15.31 -8.42 -46.62
N ASN A 50 -15.07 -7.11 -46.70
CA ASN A 50 -14.89 -6.24 -45.55
C ASN A 50 -15.66 -4.93 -45.75
N LYS A 51 -16.79 -4.81 -45.06
CA LYS A 51 -17.67 -3.64 -45.13
C LYS A 51 -17.27 -2.50 -44.21
N ASP A 52 -16.23 -2.69 -43.39
CA ASP A 52 -15.78 -1.65 -42.49
C ASP A 52 -15.18 -0.45 -43.24
N GLN A 53 -15.40 0.75 -42.71
CA GLN A 53 -14.93 1.98 -43.35
C GLN A 53 -13.39 2.04 -43.47
N SER A 54 -12.66 1.41 -42.54
CA SER A 54 -11.19 1.38 -42.58
C SER A 54 -10.62 0.65 -43.81
N ALA A 55 -11.42 -0.19 -44.49
CA ALA A 55 -11.02 -0.81 -45.76
C ALA A 55 -10.82 0.22 -46.90
N GLN A 56 -11.43 1.41 -46.81
CA GLN A 56 -11.21 2.50 -47.77
C GLN A 56 -9.74 2.93 -47.81
N LEU A 57 -9.07 2.96 -46.66
CA LEU A 57 -7.67 3.36 -46.56
C LEU A 57 -6.75 2.39 -47.31
N ILE A 58 -7.03 1.09 -47.23
CA ILE A 58 -6.28 0.07 -48.00
C ILE A 58 -6.54 0.24 -49.50
N VAL A 59 -7.80 0.41 -49.90
CA VAL A 59 -8.14 0.56 -51.32
C VAL A 59 -7.51 1.82 -51.91
N GLU A 60 -7.49 2.93 -51.16
CA GLU A 60 -6.85 4.17 -51.59
C GLU A 60 -5.33 4.03 -51.68
N ALA A 61 -4.67 3.42 -50.69
CA ALA A 61 -3.23 3.16 -50.72
C ALA A 61 -2.84 2.29 -51.92
N VAL A 62 -3.60 1.22 -52.20
CA VAL A 62 -3.34 0.33 -53.34
C VAL A 62 -3.54 1.02 -54.69
N LYS A 63 -4.62 1.82 -54.84
CA LYS A 63 -4.87 2.61 -56.06
C LYS A 63 -3.76 3.63 -56.34
N ASN A 64 -3.21 4.22 -55.28
CA ASN A 64 -2.13 5.20 -55.38
C ASN A 64 -0.73 4.56 -55.37
N HIS A 65 -0.64 3.23 -55.38
CA HIS A 65 0.60 2.46 -55.33
C HIS A 65 1.52 2.85 -54.15
N LYS A 66 0.93 3.12 -52.99
CA LYS A 66 1.59 3.66 -51.82
C LYS A 66 1.86 2.57 -50.79
N ASP A 67 3.11 2.52 -50.33
CA ASP A 67 3.49 1.75 -49.14
C ASP A 67 3.01 2.47 -47.88
N GLU A 68 2.24 1.77 -47.04
CA GLU A 68 1.61 2.37 -45.87
C GLU A 68 1.39 1.35 -44.74
N ILE A 69 1.43 1.84 -43.51
CA ILE A 69 1.06 1.06 -42.31
C ILE A 69 -0.12 1.78 -41.65
N LEU A 70 -1.20 1.05 -41.47
CA LEU A 70 -2.41 1.49 -40.80
C LEU A 70 -2.44 0.91 -39.39
N ASP A 71 -2.64 1.79 -38.41
CA ASP A 71 -2.74 1.39 -37.00
C ASP A 71 -4.13 0.87 -36.64
N ASN A 72 -5.21 1.42 -37.21
CA ASN A 72 -6.59 1.10 -36.81
C ASN A 72 -7.41 0.56 -37.98
N TYR A 73 -7.02 -0.61 -38.48
CA TYR A 73 -7.76 -1.33 -39.51
C TYR A 73 -8.61 -2.44 -38.87
N ILE A 74 -9.88 -2.53 -39.24
CA ILE A 74 -10.72 -3.67 -38.85
C ILE A 74 -10.62 -4.70 -39.97
N ALA A 75 -10.01 -5.85 -39.67
CA ALA A 75 -9.86 -6.93 -40.64
C ALA A 75 -11.21 -7.53 -41.04
N SER A 76 -11.26 -8.28 -42.15
CA SER A 76 -12.49 -8.98 -42.57
C SER A 76 -12.98 -10.01 -41.54
N THR A 77 -12.14 -10.38 -40.57
CA THR A 77 -12.48 -11.22 -39.41
C THR A 77 -13.22 -10.45 -38.31
N GLY A 78 -13.27 -9.11 -38.38
CA GLY A 78 -13.83 -8.22 -37.35
C GLY A 78 -12.81 -7.76 -36.30
N ASP A 79 -11.56 -8.23 -36.37
CA ASP A 79 -10.53 -7.89 -35.39
C ASP A 79 -9.85 -6.55 -35.71
N LEU A 80 -9.73 -5.69 -34.69
CA LEU A 80 -8.87 -4.50 -34.76
C LEU A 80 -7.41 -4.93 -34.93
N SER A 81 -6.80 -4.47 -36.00
CA SER A 81 -5.54 -4.96 -36.53
C SER A 81 -4.66 -3.82 -37.01
N TYR A 82 -3.36 -4.07 -36.99
CA TYR A 82 -2.42 -3.36 -37.86
C TYR A 82 -2.61 -3.89 -39.29
N ALA A 83 -2.46 -3.03 -40.29
CA ALA A 83 -2.37 -3.45 -41.69
C ALA A 83 -1.15 -2.79 -42.33
N SER A 84 -0.35 -3.57 -43.05
CA SER A 84 0.74 -3.08 -43.87
C SER A 84 0.42 -3.36 -45.33
N ILE A 85 0.60 -2.33 -46.16
CA ILE A 85 0.46 -2.37 -47.60
C ILE A 85 1.84 -2.14 -48.20
N SER A 86 2.25 -3.02 -49.10
CA SER A 86 3.43 -2.82 -49.93
C SER A 86 3.07 -3.01 -51.40
N SER A 87 3.27 -1.98 -52.20
CA SER A 87 2.94 -1.92 -53.61
C SER A 87 4.17 -2.16 -54.48
N PHE A 88 3.99 -2.88 -55.59
CA PHE A 88 5.06 -3.15 -56.55
C PHE A 88 4.52 -3.21 -57.99
N SER A 89 5.43 -3.08 -58.94
CA SER A 89 5.11 -3.13 -60.38
C SER A 89 5.86 -4.27 -61.05
N THR A 90 5.26 -4.87 -62.08
CA THR A 90 5.96 -5.87 -62.91
C THR A 90 6.95 -5.23 -63.85
N LEU A 91 7.78 -6.06 -64.50
CA LEU A 91 8.75 -5.62 -65.49
C LEU A 91 8.10 -4.70 -66.54
N GLY A 92 8.72 -3.54 -66.75
CA GLY A 92 8.23 -2.52 -67.67
C GLY A 92 6.97 -1.77 -67.19
N ASN A 93 6.65 -1.80 -65.89
CA ASN A 93 5.44 -1.20 -65.31
C ASN A 93 4.15 -1.66 -65.99
N SER A 94 4.12 -2.93 -66.41
CA SER A 94 3.01 -3.52 -67.16
C SER A 94 1.77 -3.85 -66.29
N SER A 95 1.94 -3.97 -64.97
CA SER A 95 0.87 -4.16 -64.01
C SER A 95 1.32 -3.76 -62.60
N HIS A 96 0.38 -3.33 -61.77
CA HIS A 96 0.59 -2.90 -60.40
C HIS A 96 -0.15 -3.80 -59.42
N TRP A 97 0.55 -4.19 -58.37
CA TRP A 97 0.10 -5.14 -57.37
C TRP A 97 0.42 -4.63 -55.98
N SER A 98 -0.29 -5.13 -54.98
CA SER A 98 0.00 -4.83 -53.59
C SER A 98 -0.20 -6.05 -52.72
N VAL A 99 0.78 -6.30 -51.86
CA VAL A 99 0.67 -7.28 -50.77
C VAL A 99 0.14 -6.57 -49.56
N ILE A 100 -0.90 -7.14 -48.95
CA ILE A 100 -1.50 -6.63 -47.73
C ILE A 100 -1.33 -7.70 -46.65
N VAL A 101 -0.77 -7.29 -45.52
CA VAL A 101 -0.57 -8.13 -44.34
C VAL A 101 -1.25 -7.47 -43.15
N THR A 102 -2.08 -8.20 -42.43
CA THR A 102 -2.79 -7.69 -41.25
C THR A 102 -2.43 -8.51 -40.02
N ALA A 103 -2.20 -7.84 -38.89
CA ALA A 103 -1.91 -8.50 -37.62
C ALA A 103 -2.88 -8.02 -36.54
N PRO A 104 -3.73 -8.89 -35.97
CA PRO A 104 -4.65 -8.52 -34.90
C PRO A 104 -3.93 -7.93 -33.70
N LYS A 105 -4.33 -6.73 -33.26
CA LYS A 105 -3.71 -6.04 -32.11
C LYS A 105 -3.73 -6.91 -30.86
N LYS A 106 -4.81 -7.66 -30.64
CA LYS A 106 -4.94 -8.58 -29.51
C LYS A 106 -3.84 -9.64 -29.46
N SER A 107 -3.37 -10.13 -30.61
CA SER A 107 -2.32 -11.15 -30.70
C SER A 107 -0.94 -10.50 -30.59
N VAL A 108 -0.71 -9.42 -31.32
CA VAL A 108 0.54 -8.63 -31.27
C VAL A 108 0.85 -8.15 -29.84
N LEU A 109 -0.18 -7.68 -29.13
CA LEU A 109 -0.08 -7.12 -27.78
C LEU A 109 -0.31 -8.17 -26.68
N ALA A 110 -0.60 -9.43 -27.00
CA ALA A 110 -0.82 -10.47 -25.99
C ALA A 110 0.36 -10.62 -25.00
N PRO A 111 1.63 -10.61 -25.44
CA PRO A 111 2.77 -10.65 -24.52
C PRO A 111 2.83 -9.43 -23.60
N LEU A 112 2.47 -8.25 -24.12
CA LEU A 112 2.43 -7.00 -23.36
C LEU A 112 1.34 -7.04 -22.28
N TYR A 113 0.13 -7.47 -22.62
CA TYR A 113 -0.95 -7.64 -21.64
C TYR A 113 -0.60 -8.67 -20.58
N LYS A 114 0.01 -9.81 -20.97
CA LYS A 114 0.49 -10.81 -20.01
C LYS A 114 1.51 -10.21 -19.02
N LEU A 115 2.47 -9.44 -19.51
CA LEU A 115 3.44 -8.74 -18.66
C LEU A 115 2.75 -7.74 -17.72
N GLN A 116 1.80 -6.95 -18.24
CA GLN A 116 1.03 -6.00 -17.45
C GLN A 116 0.26 -6.69 -16.32
N TYR A 117 -0.40 -7.81 -16.59
CA TYR A 117 -1.10 -8.59 -15.55
C TYR A 117 -0.14 -9.12 -14.48
N ILE A 118 1.04 -9.61 -14.87
CA ILE A 118 2.08 -10.05 -13.93
C ILE A 118 2.49 -8.88 -13.03
N ILE A 119 2.82 -7.71 -13.61
CA ILE A 119 3.24 -6.53 -12.85
C ILE A 119 2.15 -6.11 -11.84
N ILE A 120 0.89 -6.03 -12.29
CA ILE A 120 -0.24 -5.67 -11.42
C ILE A 120 -0.39 -6.69 -10.28
N SER A 121 -0.32 -7.99 -10.59
CA SER A 121 -0.45 -9.04 -9.58
C SER A 121 0.64 -8.97 -8.50
N VAL A 122 1.90 -8.76 -8.91
CA VAL A 122 3.04 -8.61 -7.99
C VAL A 122 2.88 -7.36 -7.14
N ALA A 123 2.45 -6.24 -7.72
CA ALA A 123 2.21 -5.00 -6.98
C ALA A 123 1.13 -5.17 -5.90
N ILE A 124 0.03 -5.86 -6.21
CA ILE A 124 -1.05 -6.14 -5.25
C ILE A 124 -0.53 -7.04 -4.11
N ILE A 125 0.20 -8.10 -4.43
CA ILE A 125 0.77 -9.01 -3.42
C ILE A 125 1.74 -8.26 -2.51
N ALA A 126 2.63 -7.44 -3.08
CA ALA A 126 3.57 -6.63 -2.32
C ALA A 126 2.85 -5.64 -1.40
N LEU A 127 1.80 -4.97 -1.88
CA LEU A 127 0.99 -4.06 -1.07
C LEU A 127 0.34 -4.78 0.12
N ILE A 128 -0.27 -5.94 -0.11
CA ILE A 128 -0.88 -6.75 0.96
C ILE A 128 0.17 -7.17 1.98
N ALA A 129 1.36 -7.59 1.53
CA ALA A 129 2.47 -7.97 2.41
C ALA A 129 2.92 -6.80 3.28
N ILE A 130 3.09 -5.60 2.69
CA ILE A 130 3.46 -4.38 3.45
C ILE A 130 2.38 -4.06 4.49
N LEU A 131 1.10 -4.08 4.11
CA LEU A 131 -0.01 -3.81 5.02
C LEU A 131 -0.06 -4.82 6.18
N ALA A 132 0.16 -6.11 5.90
CA ALA A 132 0.21 -7.15 6.92
C ALA A 132 1.37 -6.94 7.89
N VAL A 133 2.56 -6.59 7.38
CA VAL A 133 3.73 -6.27 8.20
C VAL A 133 3.46 -5.06 9.09
N VAL A 134 2.97 -3.95 8.51
CA VAL A 134 2.63 -2.73 9.25
C VAL A 134 1.58 -3.02 10.33
N TYR A 135 0.51 -3.74 9.99
CA TYR A 135 -0.52 -4.15 10.94
C TYR A 135 0.06 -4.96 12.10
N PHE A 136 0.94 -5.93 11.81
CA PHE A 136 1.60 -6.74 12.84
C PHE A 136 2.46 -5.89 13.77
N PHE A 137 3.26 -4.96 13.23
CA PHE A 137 4.09 -4.07 14.04
C PHE A 137 3.25 -3.12 14.91
N ILE A 138 2.21 -2.50 14.36
CA ILE A 138 1.29 -1.65 15.12
C ILE A 138 0.65 -2.44 16.26
N ARG A 139 0.11 -3.63 15.97
CA ARG A 139 -0.54 -4.46 16.99
C ARG A 139 0.43 -4.88 18.08
N LYS A 140 1.66 -5.26 17.73
CA LYS A 140 2.68 -5.74 18.67
C LYS A 140 3.27 -4.61 19.52
N ILE A 141 3.60 -3.47 18.92
CA ILE A 141 4.27 -2.36 19.62
C ILE A 141 3.24 -1.51 20.36
N ILE A 142 2.23 -1.02 19.65
CA ILE A 142 1.26 -0.05 20.19
C ILE A 142 0.16 -0.81 20.95
N GLY A 143 -0.46 -1.79 20.28
CA GLY A 143 -1.62 -2.51 20.81
C GLY A 143 -1.35 -3.27 22.11
N SER A 144 -0.13 -3.75 22.33
CA SER A 144 0.21 -4.47 23.57
C SER A 144 0.73 -3.57 24.69
N ARG A 145 1.39 -2.45 24.38
CA ARG A 145 2.14 -1.68 25.39
C ARG A 145 1.40 -0.45 25.89
N ILE A 146 0.69 0.27 25.02
CA ILE A 146 -0.08 1.46 25.44
C ILE A 146 -1.14 1.11 26.49
N PRO A 147 -1.94 0.03 26.34
CA PRO A 147 -2.92 -0.32 27.37
C PRO A 147 -2.28 -0.64 28.73
N LEU A 148 -1.07 -1.19 28.75
CA LEU A 148 -0.33 -1.46 29.98
C LEU A 148 0.07 -0.16 30.69
N ILE A 149 0.59 0.82 29.94
CA ILE A 149 0.93 2.14 30.45
C ILE A 149 -0.32 2.84 30.99
N LEU A 150 -1.41 2.86 30.21
CA LEU A 150 -2.67 3.46 30.60
C LEU A 150 -3.22 2.84 31.89
N LYS A 151 -3.26 1.51 31.97
CA LYS A 151 -3.74 0.79 33.15
C LYS A 151 -2.85 1.04 34.38
N SER A 152 -1.54 1.15 34.21
CA SER A 152 -0.64 1.49 35.32
C SER A 152 -0.88 2.91 35.83
N LEU A 153 -1.08 3.87 34.92
CA LEU A 153 -1.38 5.25 35.27
C LEU A 153 -2.74 5.37 35.99
N GLU A 154 -3.77 4.68 35.48
CA GLU A 154 -5.08 4.60 36.14
C GLU A 154 -4.94 4.02 37.56
N ASN A 155 -4.21 2.92 37.72
CA ASN A 155 -3.95 2.34 39.03
C ASN A 155 -3.19 3.29 39.96
N PHE A 156 -2.27 4.08 39.42
CA PHE A 156 -1.54 5.08 40.21
C PHE A 156 -2.46 6.19 40.70
N PHE A 157 -3.36 6.72 39.86
CA PHE A 157 -4.33 7.71 40.30
C PHE A 157 -5.32 7.16 41.33
N ARG A 158 -5.78 5.92 41.15
CA ARG A 158 -6.60 5.24 42.16
C ARG A 158 -5.88 5.07 43.50
N PHE A 159 -4.57 4.81 43.47
CA PHE A 159 -3.74 4.79 44.68
C PHE A 159 -3.67 6.17 45.34
N LEU A 160 -3.43 7.24 44.58
CA LEU A 160 -3.43 8.62 45.12
C LEU A 160 -4.78 9.02 45.72
N ASN A 161 -5.88 8.54 45.13
CA ASN A 161 -7.24 8.77 45.62
C ASN A 161 -7.63 7.85 46.80
N HIS A 162 -6.69 7.07 47.34
CA HIS A 162 -6.94 6.11 48.44
C HIS A 162 -7.95 4.99 48.10
N GLU A 163 -8.26 4.77 46.82
CA GLU A 163 -9.11 3.67 46.37
C GLU A 163 -8.34 2.34 46.29
N LYS A 164 -7.01 2.40 46.25
CA LYS A 164 -6.11 1.25 46.27
C LYS A 164 -5.00 1.45 47.28
N ILE A 165 -4.67 0.36 47.98
CA ILE A 165 -3.63 0.34 49.02
C ILE A 165 -2.23 0.21 48.39
N GLU A 166 -2.13 -0.44 47.23
CA GLU A 166 -0.85 -0.66 46.56
C GLU A 166 -0.92 -0.33 45.06
N VAL A 167 0.17 0.24 44.57
CA VAL A 167 0.45 0.48 43.15
C VAL A 167 1.68 -0.32 42.74
N GLN A 168 1.58 -1.00 41.60
CA GLN A 168 2.68 -1.76 41.00
C GLN A 168 3.31 -0.97 39.84
N THR A 169 4.62 -1.08 39.70
CA THR A 169 5.38 -0.51 38.59
C THR A 169 5.25 -1.35 37.33
N ILE A 170 5.39 -0.71 36.17
CA ILE A 170 5.39 -1.35 34.86
C ILE A 170 6.70 -2.11 34.66
N GLU A 171 6.65 -3.36 34.19
CA GLU A 171 7.86 -4.08 33.78
C GLU A 171 8.38 -3.52 32.44
N ILE A 172 9.54 -2.86 32.45
CA ILE A 172 10.12 -2.23 31.26
C ILE A 172 11.02 -3.22 30.51
N LYS A 173 10.55 -3.71 29.36
CA LYS A 173 11.31 -4.60 28.46
C LYS A 173 11.84 -3.92 27.20
N ALA A 174 11.59 -2.62 27.04
CA ALA A 174 11.86 -1.89 25.82
C ALA A 174 12.78 -0.69 26.08
N ASN A 175 13.65 -0.40 25.11
CA ASN A 175 14.58 0.75 25.14
C ASN A 175 14.13 1.88 24.18
N ASP A 176 12.91 1.80 23.65
CA ASP A 176 12.28 2.82 22.80
C ASP A 176 11.61 3.94 23.64
N GLU A 177 10.94 4.88 22.97
CA GLU A 177 10.27 6.02 23.58
C GLU A 177 9.18 5.60 24.57
N LEU A 178 8.45 4.51 24.29
CA LEU A 178 7.46 3.96 25.21
C LEU A 178 8.11 3.33 26.43
N GLY A 179 9.26 2.68 26.26
CA GLY A 179 10.10 2.20 27.36
C GLY A 179 10.59 3.33 28.26
N LYS A 180 11.09 4.42 27.67
CA LYS A 180 11.50 5.64 28.42
C LYS A 180 10.33 6.25 29.18
N MET A 181 9.15 6.34 28.55
CA MET A 181 7.93 6.82 29.20
C MET A 181 7.56 5.96 30.41
N GLY A 182 7.57 4.63 30.27
CA GLY A 182 7.29 3.72 31.37
C GLY A 182 8.29 3.84 32.52
N LYS A 183 9.58 4.05 32.22
CA LYS A 183 10.61 4.28 33.25
C LYS A 183 10.36 5.55 34.06
N ILE A 184 10.06 6.67 33.38
CA ILE A 184 9.73 7.94 34.04
C ILE A 184 8.49 7.79 34.92
N ILE A 185 7.46 7.09 34.44
CA ILE A 185 6.25 6.81 35.24
C ILE A 185 6.60 6.01 36.49
N ASN A 186 7.37 4.94 36.37
CA ASN A 186 7.79 4.13 37.52
C ASN A 186 8.57 4.92 38.57
N GLU A 187 9.52 5.76 38.13
CA GLU A 187 10.30 6.61 39.03
C GLU A 187 9.39 7.56 39.82
N ASN A 188 8.40 8.16 39.16
CA ASN A 188 7.42 9.05 39.80
C ASN A 188 6.46 8.30 40.74
N ILE A 189 6.01 7.10 40.37
CA ILE A 189 5.20 6.23 41.23
C ILE A 189 5.95 5.94 42.52
N LEU A 190 7.21 5.47 42.42
CA LEU A 190 8.03 5.12 43.57
C LEU A 190 8.36 6.34 44.44
N ALA A 191 8.70 7.47 43.82
CA ALA A 191 9.00 8.70 44.55
C ALA A 191 7.78 9.21 45.30
N THR A 192 6.59 9.17 44.69
CA THR A 192 5.35 9.62 45.31
C THR A 192 4.90 8.67 46.42
N LYS A 193 4.97 7.35 46.20
CA LYS A 193 4.66 6.35 47.24
C LYS A 193 5.49 6.56 48.50
N ARG A 194 6.81 6.70 48.36
CA ARG A 194 7.70 6.97 49.50
C ARG A 194 7.38 8.30 50.20
N GLY A 195 7.04 9.33 49.42
CA GLY A 195 6.63 10.62 49.98
C GLY A 195 5.37 10.51 50.84
N LEU A 196 4.34 9.83 50.33
CA LEU A 196 3.09 9.60 51.06
C LEU A 196 3.29 8.72 52.30
N GLU A 197 4.18 7.73 52.26
CA GLU A 197 4.54 6.94 53.44
C GLU A 197 5.19 7.80 54.53
N GLN A 198 6.11 8.70 54.17
CA GLN A 198 6.74 9.66 55.09
C GLN A 198 5.71 10.63 55.69
N ASP A 199 4.82 11.16 54.85
CA ASP A 199 3.74 12.05 55.28
C ASP A 199 2.77 11.36 56.25
N ASN A 200 2.36 10.14 55.94
CA ASN A 200 1.49 9.33 56.81
C ASN A 200 2.17 8.98 58.13
N GLN A 201 3.47 8.71 58.13
CA GLN A 201 4.22 8.47 59.37
C GLN A 201 4.24 9.72 60.25
N ALA A 202 4.48 10.90 59.67
CA ALA A 202 4.46 12.17 60.41
C ALA A 202 3.08 12.47 61.00
N VAL A 203 2.00 12.21 60.26
CA VAL A 203 0.63 12.35 60.77
C VAL A 203 0.38 11.40 61.95
N LYS A 204 0.79 10.13 61.85
CA LYS A 204 0.65 9.16 62.96
C LYS A 204 1.41 9.58 64.21
N GLU A 205 2.66 10.02 64.06
CA GLU A 205 3.45 10.52 65.19
C GLU A 205 2.85 11.79 65.79
N SER A 206 2.27 12.65 64.96
CA SER A 206 1.56 13.86 65.43
C SER A 206 0.39 13.48 66.33
N VAL A 207 -0.46 12.54 65.90
CA VAL A 207 -1.58 12.03 66.70
C VAL A 207 -1.09 11.39 68.01
N GLN A 208 -0.03 10.57 67.93
CA GLN A 208 0.54 9.93 69.11
C GLN A 208 1.13 10.93 70.11
N THR A 209 1.84 11.95 69.62
CA THR A 209 2.43 13.01 70.45
C THR A 209 1.35 13.77 71.20
N VAL A 210 0.25 14.12 70.51
CA VAL A 210 -0.91 14.76 71.15
C VAL A 210 -1.49 13.87 72.26
N SER A 211 -1.65 12.56 72.01
CA SER A 211 -2.15 11.63 73.03
C SER A 211 -1.22 11.52 74.26
N VAL A 212 0.10 11.57 74.08
CA VAL A 212 1.08 11.59 75.19
C VAL A 212 0.99 12.90 75.99
N VAL A 213 0.76 14.02 75.30
CA VAL A 213 0.57 15.34 75.91
C VAL A 213 -0.74 15.39 76.71
N GLU A 214 -1.83 14.82 76.19
CA GLU A 214 -3.09 14.65 76.92
C GLU A 214 -2.93 13.83 78.21
N GLY A 215 -1.99 12.88 78.22
CA GLY A 215 -1.60 12.11 79.41
C GLY A 215 -0.75 12.88 80.42
N GLY A 216 -0.49 14.18 80.19
CA GLY A 216 0.23 15.07 81.10
C GLY A 216 1.73 15.21 80.82
N ASN A 217 2.28 14.55 79.80
CA ASN A 217 3.68 14.68 79.43
C ASN A 217 3.88 15.73 78.33
N LEU A 218 4.14 16.98 78.76
CA LEU A 218 4.37 18.13 77.88
C LEU A 218 5.75 18.14 77.19
N THR A 219 6.65 17.19 77.48
CA THR A 219 7.98 17.14 76.84
C THR A 219 7.98 16.39 75.51
N ALA A 220 6.87 15.77 75.12
CA ALA A 220 6.78 15.01 73.87
C ALA A 220 6.85 15.95 72.65
N ARG A 221 7.54 15.55 71.59
CA ARG A 221 7.71 16.34 70.35
C ARG A 221 7.60 15.45 69.13
N ILE A 222 7.12 16.03 68.03
CA ILE A 222 7.02 15.34 66.75
C ILE A 222 8.38 15.43 66.05
N THR A 223 8.98 14.28 65.77
CA THR A 223 10.33 14.15 65.20
C THR A 223 10.33 13.74 63.73
N ALA A 224 9.33 12.98 63.26
CA ALA A 224 9.20 12.59 61.86
C ALA A 224 9.22 13.82 60.96
N ASN A 225 9.89 13.67 59.82
CA ASN A 225 9.98 14.71 58.83
C ASN A 225 9.11 14.36 57.62
N PRO A 226 7.91 14.96 57.50
CA PRO A 226 7.08 14.77 56.32
C PRO A 226 7.77 15.38 55.10
N ARG A 227 7.37 14.92 53.92
CA ARG A 227 7.78 15.48 52.64
C ARG A 227 6.87 16.61 52.19
N ASN A 228 5.59 16.58 52.55
CA ASN A 228 4.64 17.64 52.25
C ASN A 228 5.01 18.93 53.02
N PRO A 229 5.30 20.05 52.33
CA PRO A 229 5.66 21.32 52.97
C PRO A 229 4.64 21.81 54.01
N GLN A 230 3.34 21.57 53.77
CA GLN A 230 2.28 21.95 54.70
C GLN A 230 2.32 21.13 55.99
N LEU A 231 2.67 19.83 55.89
CA LEU A 231 2.84 18.99 57.08
C LEU A 231 4.13 19.34 57.85
N ILE A 232 5.18 19.81 57.16
CA ILE A 232 6.39 20.34 57.81
C ILE A 232 6.02 21.58 58.64
N GLU A 233 5.26 22.50 58.05
CA GLU A 233 4.78 23.69 58.75
C GLU A 233 3.91 23.31 59.96
N LEU A 234 2.96 22.39 59.78
CA LEU A 234 2.10 21.89 60.86
C LEU A 234 2.92 21.30 62.02
N LYS A 235 3.91 20.45 61.71
CA LYS A 235 4.85 19.91 62.71
C LYS A 235 5.52 21.02 63.52
N ASN A 236 6.04 22.03 62.82
CA ASN A 236 6.78 23.14 63.45
C ASN A 236 5.86 24.04 64.29
N VAL A 237 4.61 24.26 63.86
CA VAL A 237 3.61 25.00 64.64
C VAL A 237 3.23 24.22 65.90
N LEU A 238 2.96 22.92 65.78
CA LEU A 238 2.59 22.08 66.92
C LEU A 238 3.73 21.99 67.95
N ASN A 239 4.97 21.75 67.51
CA ASN A 239 6.11 21.71 68.43
C ASN A 239 6.33 23.06 69.13
N ARG A 240 6.18 24.19 68.44
CA ARG A 240 6.24 25.53 69.07
C ARG A 240 5.13 25.75 70.10
N LEU A 241 3.92 25.25 69.84
CA LEU A 241 2.82 25.31 70.80
C LEU A 241 3.17 24.49 72.06
N LEU A 242 3.74 23.30 71.91
CA LEU A 242 4.16 22.48 73.05
C LEU A 242 5.32 23.11 73.83
N ASP A 243 6.27 23.77 73.15
CA ASP A 243 7.34 24.54 73.80
C ASP A 243 6.77 25.67 74.68
N ALA A 244 5.72 26.34 74.20
CA ALA A 244 5.05 27.40 74.94
C ALA A 244 4.25 26.89 76.16
N LEU A 245 3.70 25.68 76.10
CA LEU A 245 2.92 25.08 77.19
C LEU A 245 3.78 24.41 78.28
N GLN A 246 5.01 24.01 77.93
CA GLN A 246 5.95 23.39 78.88
C GLN A 246 6.66 24.43 79.78
N ALA A 247 6.70 25.70 79.34
CA ALA A 247 7.31 26.82 80.05
C ALA A 247 6.46 27.28 81.25
#